data_AF-A0ABD8B2N9-F1
#
_entry.id   AF-A0ABD8B2N9-F1
#
_cell.length_a   1.000
_cell.length_b   1.000
_cell.length_c   1.000
_cell.angle_alpha   90.00
_cell.angle_beta   90.00
_cell.angle_gamma   90.00
#
_symmetry.space_group_name_H-M   'P 1'
#
loop_
_entity.id
_entity.type
_entity.pdbx_description
1 polymer ?
#
loop_
_entity_poly.entity_id
_entity_poly.type
_entity_poly.pdbx_seq_one_letter_code
_entity_poly.pdbx_strand_id
1 'polypeptide(L)'
;MKRQTAEKLISMLTTSTHQLVNYTCEVIELNGEDTVTSFHQWADNKSVLGLFLIGNAEGEQLYFLIIAWNQKVKDNYYIVTFPYNKSRPITELHKTETFGNTATTSLVWMYKPMKRDGKNQERKQYFKNYYGSLNVNVSLPQVNSEVEMFIKDLFLLCKIRMKADDLSIPTR
;
A
#
# COMPACT_ATOMS: atom_id res chain seq x y z
N MET A 1 5.50 5.72 9.31
CA MET A 1 4.46 5.85 10.37
C MET A 1 4.95 5.25 11.68
N LYS A 2 4.48 5.76 12.83
CA LYS A 2 4.85 5.25 14.16
C LYS A 2 4.23 3.88 14.44
N ARG A 3 4.83 3.09 15.34
CA ARG A 3 4.35 1.75 15.74
C ARG A 3 2.85 1.73 16.11
N GLN A 4 2.43 2.63 16.99
CA GLN A 4 1.03 2.74 17.43
C GLN A 4 0.06 2.96 16.26
N THR A 5 0.45 3.78 15.27
CA THR A 5 -0.36 4.00 14.06
C THR A 5 -0.45 2.74 13.22
N ALA A 6 0.65 2.01 13.07
CA ALA A 6 0.71 0.74 12.34
C ALA A 6 -0.14 -0.34 13.01
N GLU A 7 -0.04 -0.49 14.34
CA GLU A 7 -0.83 -1.44 15.13
C GLU A 7 -2.33 -1.11 15.08
N LYS A 8 -2.69 0.19 15.17
CA LYS A 8 -4.09 0.62 14.98
C LYS A 8 -4.59 0.19 13.60
N LEU A 9 -3.82 0.43 12.54
CA LEU A 9 -4.18 0.05 11.18
C LEU A 9 -4.36 -1.48 11.04
N ILE A 10 -3.44 -2.26 11.58
CA ILE A 10 -3.51 -3.73 11.59
C ILE A 10 -4.77 -4.20 12.31
N SER A 11 -5.07 -3.64 13.49
CA SER A 11 -6.29 -3.95 14.23
C SER A 11 -7.53 -3.65 13.40
N MET A 12 -7.59 -2.47 12.76
CA MET A 12 -8.75 -2.09 11.93
C MET A 12 -8.91 -3.05 10.74
N LEU A 13 -7.83 -3.32 9.98
CA LEU A 13 -7.84 -4.28 8.86
C LEU A 13 -8.30 -5.68 9.30
N THR A 14 -7.82 -6.15 10.46
CA THR A 14 -8.17 -7.46 11.01
C THR A 14 -9.62 -7.53 11.45
N THR A 15 -10.14 -6.49 12.11
CA THR A 15 -11.54 -6.49 12.58
C THR A 15 -12.56 -6.27 11.46
N SER A 16 -12.14 -5.64 10.36
CA SER A 16 -13.02 -5.36 9.22
C SER A 16 -13.11 -6.50 8.21
N THR A 17 -12.36 -7.59 8.36
CA THR A 17 -12.28 -8.70 7.37
C THR A 17 -13.63 -9.23 6.91
N HIS A 18 -14.62 -9.28 7.80
CA HIS A 18 -15.98 -9.79 7.52
C HIS A 18 -17.01 -8.69 7.20
N GLN A 19 -16.59 -7.42 7.18
CA GLN A 19 -17.47 -6.24 7.01
C GLN A 19 -17.28 -5.53 5.67
N LEU A 20 -16.24 -5.91 4.90
CA LEU A 20 -15.96 -5.33 3.59
C LEU A 20 -17.01 -5.80 2.57
N VAL A 21 -17.55 -4.86 1.80
CA VAL A 21 -18.58 -5.16 0.78
C VAL A 21 -17.95 -5.50 -0.56
N ASN A 22 -16.95 -4.71 -1.00
CA ASN A 22 -16.34 -4.84 -2.33
C ASN A 22 -14.99 -5.57 -2.33
N TYR A 23 -14.49 -5.95 -1.15
CA TYR A 23 -13.17 -6.55 -0.98
C TYR A 23 -13.22 -7.77 -0.06
N THR A 24 -12.34 -8.73 -0.31
CA THR A 24 -11.98 -9.77 0.66
C THR A 24 -10.68 -9.38 1.33
N CYS A 25 -10.52 -9.74 2.60
CA CYS A 25 -9.29 -9.50 3.35
C CYS A 25 -8.94 -10.76 4.15
N GLU A 26 -7.83 -11.38 3.81
CA GLU A 26 -7.26 -12.52 4.51
C GLU A 26 -6.02 -12.06 5.29
N VAL A 27 -5.99 -12.37 6.59
CA VAL A 27 -4.81 -12.16 7.42
C VAL A 27 -3.88 -13.34 7.20
N ILE A 28 -2.64 -13.07 6.77
CA ILE A 28 -1.63 -14.11 6.61
C ILE A 28 -0.84 -14.19 7.92
N GLU A 29 -0.88 -15.35 8.54
CA GLU A 29 -0.11 -15.61 9.75
C GLU A 29 1.39 -15.46 9.48
N LEU A 30 2.05 -14.69 10.35
CA LEU A 30 3.49 -14.57 10.35
C LEU A 30 4.08 -15.69 11.20
N ASN A 31 5.25 -16.19 10.83
CA ASN A 31 5.97 -17.14 11.66
C ASN A 31 6.40 -16.46 12.97
N GLY A 32 6.66 -17.24 14.02
CA GLY A 32 6.83 -16.79 15.41
C GLY A 32 7.95 -15.78 15.72
N GLU A 33 8.62 -15.22 14.71
CA GLU A 33 9.59 -14.12 14.85
C GLU A 33 9.11 -12.79 14.22
N ASP A 34 7.82 -12.65 13.91
CA ASP A 34 7.27 -11.49 13.17
C ASP A 34 8.02 -11.27 11.84
N THR A 35 8.48 -12.35 11.22
CA THR A 35 9.17 -12.33 9.94
C THR A 35 8.34 -13.08 8.90
N VAL A 36 8.41 -12.59 7.67
CA VAL A 36 7.89 -13.31 6.51
C VAL A 36 9.01 -14.16 5.92
N THR A 37 8.69 -15.39 5.54
CA THR A 37 9.60 -16.32 4.84
C THR A 37 8.92 -16.88 3.61
N SER A 38 9.68 -17.19 2.56
CA SER A 38 9.15 -17.74 1.31
C SER A 38 8.09 -16.84 0.65
N PHE A 39 8.21 -15.53 0.82
CA PHE A 39 7.31 -14.55 0.21
C PHE A 39 7.98 -13.89 -1.00
N HIS A 40 9.08 -13.16 -0.77
CA HIS A 40 9.88 -12.55 -1.82
C HIS A 40 11.21 -12.09 -1.21
N GLN A 41 12.33 -12.26 -1.92
CA GLN A 41 13.68 -11.94 -1.42
C GLN A 41 13.84 -10.54 -0.81
N TRP A 42 13.06 -9.55 -1.28
CA TRP A 42 13.07 -8.19 -0.73
C TRP A 42 12.40 -8.12 0.65
N ALA A 43 11.36 -8.91 0.91
CA ALA A 43 10.59 -8.89 2.16
C ALA A 43 11.11 -9.90 3.17
N ASP A 44 11.64 -11.03 2.71
CA ASP A 44 12.04 -12.15 3.56
C ASP A 44 13.07 -11.71 4.61
N ASN A 45 12.92 -12.23 5.84
CA ASN A 45 13.75 -11.90 7.02
C ASN A 45 13.67 -10.46 7.53
N LYS A 46 12.80 -9.62 6.96
CA LYS A 46 12.46 -8.32 7.55
C LYS A 46 11.35 -8.49 8.58
N SER A 47 11.38 -7.64 9.62
CA SER A 47 10.31 -7.57 10.61
C SER A 47 9.05 -6.96 9.99
N VAL A 48 8.01 -7.77 9.92
CA VAL A 48 6.68 -7.46 9.41
C VAL A 48 5.73 -7.46 10.60
N LEU A 49 4.93 -6.41 10.78
CA LEU A 49 3.90 -6.35 11.81
C LEU A 49 2.56 -6.93 11.34
N GLY A 50 2.31 -6.90 10.04
CA GLY A 50 1.08 -7.43 9.47
C GLY A 50 1.23 -7.70 7.99
N LEU A 51 0.63 -8.81 7.55
CA LEU A 51 0.57 -9.23 6.16
C LEU A 51 -0.88 -9.59 5.83
N PHE A 52 -1.43 -8.93 4.82
CA PHE A 52 -2.81 -9.13 4.39
C PHE A 52 -2.84 -9.46 2.91
N LEU A 53 -3.63 -10.44 2.51
CA LEU A 53 -4.01 -10.64 1.11
C LEU A 53 -5.40 -10.05 0.91
N ILE A 54 -5.49 -9.03 0.05
CA ILE A 54 -6.74 -8.34 -0.24
C ILE A 54 -7.13 -8.61 -1.68
N GLY A 55 -8.38 -9.00 -1.91
CA GLY A 55 -8.97 -9.19 -3.24
C GLY A 55 -10.12 -8.24 -3.49
N ASN A 56 -10.39 -7.88 -4.74
CA ASN A 56 -11.58 -7.14 -5.14
C ASN A 56 -12.52 -7.99 -6.01
N ALA A 57 -13.72 -7.49 -6.29
CA ALA A 57 -14.71 -8.16 -7.13
C ALA A 57 -14.28 -8.36 -8.60
N GLU A 58 -13.28 -7.61 -9.08
CA GLU A 58 -12.70 -7.77 -10.43
C GLU A 58 -11.67 -8.92 -10.51
N GLY A 59 -11.40 -9.61 -9.40
CA GLY A 59 -10.39 -10.66 -9.30
C GLY A 59 -8.96 -10.15 -9.14
N GLU A 60 -8.76 -8.85 -8.96
CA GLU A 60 -7.45 -8.29 -8.65
C GLU A 60 -7.11 -8.60 -7.17
N GLN A 61 -5.87 -9.06 -6.94
CA GLN A 61 -5.38 -9.40 -5.61
C GLN A 61 -4.03 -8.72 -5.33
N LEU A 62 -3.93 -8.11 -4.15
CA LEU A 62 -2.74 -7.41 -3.67
C LEU A 62 -2.38 -7.86 -2.26
N TYR A 63 -1.09 -8.02 -2.00
CA TYR A 63 -0.59 -8.15 -0.64
C TYR A 63 -0.29 -6.79 -0.05
N PHE A 64 -0.74 -6.53 1.17
CA PHE A 64 -0.41 -5.35 1.96
C PHE A 64 0.51 -5.77 3.11
N LEU A 65 1.74 -5.29 3.09
CA LEU A 65 2.77 -5.55 4.10
C LEU A 65 2.95 -4.30 4.96
N ILE A 66 2.72 -4.41 6.26
CA ILE A 66 3.07 -3.38 7.23
C ILE A 66 4.41 -3.80 7.83
N ILE A 67 5.49 -3.10 7.47
CA ILE A 67 6.86 -3.59 7.63
C ILE A 67 7.77 -2.49 8.17
N ALA A 68 8.79 -2.86 8.95
CA ALA A 68 9.76 -1.92 9.51
C ALA A 68 10.70 -1.34 8.42
N TRP A 69 10.86 -0.02 8.35
CA TRP A 69 11.70 0.68 7.35
C TRP A 69 13.18 0.31 7.46
N ASN A 70 13.68 0.21 8.70
CA ASN A 70 15.05 -0.15 8.99
C ASN A 70 15.14 -0.65 10.44
N GLN A 71 15.82 -1.76 10.69
CA GLN A 71 16.09 -2.27 12.04
C GLN A 71 16.81 -1.26 12.95
N LYS A 72 17.57 -0.31 12.37
CA LYS A 72 18.26 0.76 13.10
C LYS A 72 17.35 1.92 13.52
N VAL A 73 16.21 2.11 12.84
CA VAL A 73 15.25 3.17 13.17
C VAL A 73 14.08 2.53 13.89
N LYS A 74 14.14 2.58 15.23
CA LYS A 74 13.06 2.05 16.07
C LYS A 74 11.73 2.73 15.73
N ASP A 75 10.67 1.93 15.74
CA ASP A 75 9.28 2.36 15.63
C ASP A 75 8.92 3.15 14.36
N ASN A 76 9.57 2.85 13.24
CA ASN A 76 9.20 3.38 11.94
C ASN A 76 8.76 2.28 10.97
N TYR A 77 7.46 2.26 10.69
CA TYR A 77 6.80 1.29 9.83
C TYR A 77 6.25 1.97 8.59
N TYR A 78 6.00 1.20 7.54
CA TYR A 78 5.44 1.69 6.30
C TYR A 78 4.63 0.58 5.64
N ILE A 79 3.86 0.94 4.62
CA ILE A 79 3.09 -0.03 3.84
C ILE A 79 3.83 -0.32 2.55
N VAL A 80 3.97 -1.60 2.23
CA VAL A 80 4.38 -2.06 0.90
C VAL A 80 3.29 -2.88 0.28
N THR A 81 2.97 -2.59 -0.97
CA THR A 81 2.04 -3.40 -1.74
C THR A 81 2.78 -4.29 -2.72
N PHE A 82 2.32 -5.52 -2.88
CA PHE A 82 2.82 -6.48 -3.86
C PHE A 82 1.65 -7.00 -4.72
N PRO A 83 1.89 -7.34 -6.00
CA PRO A 83 0.93 -8.11 -6.77
C PRO A 83 0.80 -9.53 -6.19
N TYR A 84 -0.29 -10.23 -6.50
CA TYR A 84 -0.50 -11.61 -6.07
C TYR A 84 0.66 -12.58 -6.42
N ASN A 85 1.29 -12.40 -7.58
CA ASN A 85 2.44 -13.23 -7.98
C ASN A 85 3.76 -12.85 -7.26
N LYS A 86 3.72 -11.88 -6.33
CA LYS A 86 4.85 -11.42 -5.51
C LYS A 86 6.07 -10.95 -6.31
N SER A 87 5.91 -10.63 -7.60
CA SER A 87 7.03 -10.38 -8.51
C SER A 87 7.94 -9.22 -8.09
N ARG A 88 7.37 -8.11 -7.61
CA ARG A 88 8.10 -6.96 -7.02
C ARG A 88 7.14 -6.03 -6.27
N PRO A 89 7.63 -5.19 -5.35
CA PRO A 89 6.83 -4.11 -4.76
C PRO A 89 6.21 -3.21 -5.85
N ILE A 90 4.95 -2.82 -5.67
CA ILE A 90 4.25 -1.83 -6.52
C ILE A 90 4.44 -0.44 -5.92
N THR A 91 4.13 -0.30 -4.62
CA THR A 91 4.31 0.95 -3.87
C THR A 91 4.96 0.69 -2.52
N GLU A 92 5.67 1.69 -2.02
CA GLU A 92 6.22 1.75 -0.67
C GLU A 92 5.87 3.11 -0.04
N LEU A 93 4.93 3.14 0.90
CA LEU A 93 4.34 4.35 1.48
C LEU A 93 4.95 4.68 2.85
N HIS A 94 6.08 5.38 2.82
CA HIS A 94 6.91 5.69 4.01
C HIS A 94 6.46 6.88 4.83
N LYS A 95 6.03 7.92 4.12
CA LYS A 95 5.82 9.24 4.69
C LYS A 95 4.39 9.33 5.19
N THR A 96 4.23 9.87 6.40
CA THR A 96 2.93 10.28 6.91
C THR A 96 2.89 11.79 7.08
N GLU A 97 1.78 12.41 6.74
CA GLU A 97 1.49 13.83 6.99
C GLU A 97 0.12 13.96 7.65
N THR A 98 0.01 14.87 8.60
CA THR A 98 -1.26 15.24 9.22
C THR A 98 -1.68 16.59 8.66
N PHE A 99 -2.85 16.66 8.04
CA PHE A 99 -3.33 17.87 7.36
C PHE A 99 -4.37 18.60 8.20
N GLY A 100 -4.18 19.91 8.38
CA GLY A 100 -5.16 20.83 8.96
C GLY A 100 -5.61 20.51 10.39
N ASN A 101 -6.76 21.07 10.77
CA ASN A 101 -7.34 20.95 12.11
C ASN A 101 -8.09 19.62 12.31
N THR A 102 -8.17 18.76 11.28
CA THR A 102 -9.01 17.55 11.27
C THR A 102 -8.33 16.32 11.85
N ALA A 103 -7.07 16.44 12.32
CA ALA A 103 -6.25 15.34 12.87
C ALA A 103 -6.10 14.10 11.95
N THR A 104 -6.52 14.18 10.69
CA THR A 104 -6.43 13.09 9.72
C THR A 104 -4.98 12.91 9.28
N THR A 105 -4.43 11.73 9.54
CA THR A 105 -3.09 11.35 9.08
C THR A 105 -3.21 10.62 7.75
N SER A 106 -2.43 11.03 6.76
CA SER A 106 -2.37 10.39 5.43
C SER A 106 -0.98 9.82 5.19
N LEU A 107 -0.92 8.74 4.42
CA LEU A 107 0.29 8.27 3.77
C LEU A 107 0.55 9.10 2.51
N VAL A 108 1.75 9.67 2.40
CA VAL A 108 2.15 10.47 1.24
C VAL A 108 3.11 9.65 0.38
N TRP A 109 2.78 9.52 -0.88
CA TRP A 109 3.54 8.73 -1.84
C TRP A 109 3.82 9.53 -3.12
N MET A 110 5.03 9.40 -3.66
CA MET A 110 5.44 10.10 -4.88
C MET A 110 5.72 9.11 -6.00
N TYR A 111 5.09 9.31 -7.15
CA TYR A 111 5.37 8.52 -8.34
C TYR A 111 6.75 8.85 -8.92
N LYS A 112 7.61 7.84 -9.00
CA LYS A 112 8.98 7.92 -9.54
C LYS A 112 9.23 6.74 -10.48
N PRO A 113 8.97 6.87 -11.80
CA PRO A 113 9.29 5.81 -12.75
C PRO A 113 10.81 5.65 -12.90
N MET A 114 11.28 4.40 -12.94
CA MET A 114 12.71 4.04 -12.96
C MET A 114 13.11 3.20 -14.20
N LYS A 115 12.20 2.98 -15.15
CA LYS A 115 12.51 2.24 -16.39
C LYS A 115 13.56 3.03 -17.20
N ARG A 116 14.55 2.34 -17.76
CA ARG A 116 15.67 2.93 -18.53
C ARG A 116 15.43 2.88 -20.04
N ASP A 117 14.21 3.21 -20.47
CA ASP A 117 13.76 3.13 -21.87
C ASP A 117 13.47 4.51 -22.50
N GLY A 118 13.84 5.59 -21.80
CA GLY A 118 13.62 6.97 -22.26
C GLY A 118 12.19 7.49 -22.08
N LYS A 119 11.21 6.65 -21.71
CA LYS A 119 9.78 7.04 -21.68
C LYS A 119 9.28 7.55 -20.32
N ASN A 120 10.17 7.84 -19.38
CA ASN A 120 9.77 8.24 -18.02
C ASN A 120 8.98 9.55 -17.96
N GLN A 121 9.15 10.47 -18.93
CA GLN A 121 8.33 11.68 -18.99
C GLN A 121 6.89 11.37 -19.39
N GLU A 122 6.67 10.49 -20.36
CA GLU A 122 5.34 10.03 -20.76
C GLU A 122 4.62 9.37 -19.58
N ARG A 123 5.33 8.52 -18.82
CA ARG A 123 4.78 7.88 -17.62
C ARG A 123 4.36 8.88 -16.55
N LYS A 124 5.22 9.87 -16.28
CA LYS A 124 4.90 10.96 -15.35
C LYS A 124 3.67 11.73 -15.81
N GLN A 125 3.56 12.01 -17.11
CA GLN A 125 2.41 12.72 -17.66
C GLN A 125 1.14 11.87 -17.56
N TYR A 126 1.20 10.58 -17.86
CA TYR A 126 0.09 9.65 -17.67
C TYR A 126 -0.42 9.68 -16.23
N PHE A 127 0.50 9.53 -15.27
CA PHE A 127 0.15 9.51 -13.85
C PHE A 127 -0.46 10.85 -13.40
N LYS A 128 0.13 11.99 -13.84
CA LYS A 128 -0.42 13.33 -13.58
C LYS A 128 -1.79 13.55 -14.20
N ASN A 129 -2.06 13.01 -15.38
CA ASN A 129 -3.38 13.15 -16.01
C ASN A 129 -4.48 12.49 -15.16
N TYR A 130 -4.14 11.44 -14.40
CA TYR A 130 -5.08 10.81 -13.48
C TYR A 130 -5.17 11.53 -12.13
N TYR A 131 -4.04 11.77 -11.45
CA TYR A 131 -4.02 12.29 -10.09
C TYR A 131 -3.92 13.83 -9.98
N GLY A 132 -3.70 14.53 -11.09
CA GLY A 132 -3.35 15.96 -11.12
C GLY A 132 -1.94 16.27 -10.60
N SER A 133 -1.27 15.32 -9.95
CA SER A 133 0.02 15.47 -9.28
C SER A 133 0.84 14.18 -9.36
N LEU A 134 2.15 14.28 -9.12
CA LEU A 134 2.99 13.10 -8.87
C LEU A 134 2.94 12.66 -7.39
N ASN A 135 2.43 13.50 -6.51
CA ASN A 135 2.21 13.17 -5.10
C ASN A 135 0.76 12.73 -4.91
N VAL A 136 0.57 11.61 -4.21
CA VAL A 136 -0.73 11.07 -3.84
C VAL A 136 -0.78 10.93 -2.33
N ASN A 137 -1.91 11.33 -1.75
CA ASN A 137 -2.21 11.16 -0.34
C ASN A 137 -3.25 10.05 -0.20
N VAL A 138 -2.97 9.07 0.65
CA VAL A 138 -3.90 8.01 1.02
C VAL A 138 -4.22 8.18 2.50
N SER A 139 -5.44 8.59 2.81
CA SER A 139 -5.87 8.83 4.21
C SER A 139 -5.86 7.52 5.00
N LEU A 140 -5.22 7.51 6.17
CA LEU A 140 -5.33 6.38 7.09
C LEU A 140 -6.74 6.38 7.70
N PRO A 141 -7.41 5.22 7.78
CA PRO A 141 -8.71 5.12 8.42
C PRO A 141 -8.58 5.50 9.90
N GLN A 142 -9.54 6.28 10.40
CA GLN A 142 -9.64 6.65 11.81
C GLN A 142 -10.60 5.74 12.57
N VAL A 143 -11.57 5.16 11.85
CA VAL A 143 -12.59 4.21 12.32
C VAL A 143 -12.79 3.06 11.33
N ASN A 144 -13.36 1.93 11.79
CA ASN A 144 -13.52 0.72 10.97
C ASN A 144 -14.32 0.91 9.68
N SER A 145 -15.33 1.79 9.68
CA SER A 145 -16.15 2.08 8.49
C SER A 145 -15.38 2.77 7.37
N GLU A 146 -14.17 3.29 7.63
CA GLU A 146 -13.31 3.93 6.63
C GLU A 146 -12.30 2.96 6.01
N VAL A 147 -12.17 1.74 6.54
CA VAL A 147 -11.16 0.76 6.08
C VAL A 147 -11.38 0.39 4.61
N GLU A 148 -12.63 0.24 4.17
CA GLU A 148 -12.92 -0.10 2.77
C GLU A 148 -12.52 1.02 1.81
N MET A 149 -12.70 2.29 2.21
CA MET A 149 -12.26 3.44 1.43
C MET A 149 -10.73 3.49 1.34
N PHE A 150 -10.04 3.25 2.45
CA PHE A 150 -8.58 3.15 2.48
C PHE A 150 -8.04 2.04 1.55
N ILE A 151 -8.65 0.86 1.58
CA ILE A 151 -8.30 -0.25 0.68
C ILE A 151 -8.52 0.15 -0.78
N LYS A 152 -9.68 0.75 -1.09
CA LYS A 152 -10.00 1.24 -2.43
C LYS A 152 -8.96 2.22 -2.96
N ASP A 153 -8.54 3.19 -2.15
CA ASP A 153 -7.55 4.18 -2.53
C ASP A 153 -6.17 3.55 -2.80
N LEU A 154 -5.75 2.56 -1.99
CA LEU A 154 -4.52 1.81 -2.23
C LEU A 154 -4.58 0.93 -3.48
N PHE A 155 -5.70 0.26 -3.73
CA PHE A 155 -5.90 -0.51 -4.96
C PHE A 155 -5.80 0.40 -6.18
N LEU A 156 -6.49 1.54 -6.14
CA LEU A 156 -6.48 2.50 -7.22
C LEU A 156 -5.06 3.03 -7.47
N LEU A 157 -4.32 3.37 -6.41
CA LEU A 157 -2.93 3.79 -6.52
C LEU A 157 -2.06 2.73 -7.20
N CYS A 158 -2.20 1.47 -6.81
CA CYS A 158 -1.44 0.36 -7.41
C CYS A 158 -1.79 0.17 -8.88
N LYS A 159 -3.09 0.20 -9.22
CA LYS A 159 -3.60 0.07 -10.59
C LYS A 159 -3.07 1.18 -11.48
N ILE A 160 -3.18 2.43 -11.06
CA ILE A 160 -2.71 3.58 -11.84
C ILE A 160 -1.19 3.59 -11.95
N ARG A 161 -0.46 3.23 -10.88
CA ARG A 161 1.00 3.05 -10.93
C ARG A 161 1.40 2.02 -12.01
N MET A 162 0.81 0.83 -11.99
CA MET A 162 1.11 -0.21 -12.97
C MET A 162 0.78 0.24 -14.40
N LYS A 163 -0.40 0.82 -14.62
CA LYS A 163 -0.80 1.34 -15.93
C LYS A 163 0.14 2.43 -16.45
N ALA A 164 0.57 3.35 -15.58
CA ALA A 164 1.54 4.38 -15.92
C ALA A 164 2.90 3.75 -16.28
N ASP A 165 3.38 2.77 -15.50
CA ASP A 165 4.64 2.09 -15.77
C ASP A 165 4.61 1.36 -17.12
N ASP A 166 3.48 0.80 -17.52
CA ASP A 166 3.34 0.07 -18.79
C ASP A 166 2.86 0.93 -19.95
N LEU A 167 2.54 2.21 -19.70
CA LEU A 167 1.92 3.11 -20.69
C LEU A 167 0.66 2.50 -21.34
N SER A 168 -0.09 1.71 -20.58
CA SER A 168 -1.34 1.09 -21.03
C SER A 168 -2.44 2.15 -21.17
N ILE A 169 -3.42 1.91 -22.06
CA ILE A 169 -4.55 2.83 -22.28
C ILE A 169 -5.33 3.06 -20.95
N PRO A 170 -5.70 4.31 -20.61
CA PRO A 170 -6.59 4.56 -19.47
C PRO A 170 -7.97 3.98 -19.80
N THR A 171 -8.40 2.95 -19.07
CA THR A 171 -9.82 2.59 -19.07
C THR A 171 -10.54 3.63 -18.20
N ARG A 172 -11.44 4.38 -18.81
CA ARG A 172 -12.36 5.29 -18.13
C ARG A 172 -13.39 4.50 -17.33
#